data_AF-J4V2K2-F1
#
_entry.id   AF-J4V2K2-F1
#
_cell.length_a   1.000
_cell.length_b   1.000
_cell.length_c   1.000
_cell.angle_alpha   90.00
_cell.angle_beta   90.00
_cell.angle_gamma   90.00
#
_symmetry.space_group_name_H-M   'P 1'
#
loop_
_entity.id
_entity.type
_entity.pdbx_description
1 polymer ?
#
loop_
_entity_poly.entity_id
_entity_poly.type
_entity_poly.pdbx_seq_one_letter_code
_entity_poly.pdbx_strand_id
1 'polypeptide(L)'
;MDKPIIFTVDRIRNGKSFTTRNVKALQDGEAIFSCSISFQKDEDGLEHEISIPDVPAPEELKDEIEIREIILKKLNIDSKDMPMFLRQREIEMRPVEIQDYFEPKRMPPYKNTWIKPKGIIPHDQVIQQAFLLYISDMGLIAAANNSVGVNFLTKNLQNASLDHAIWFHKKLDLNDWFLYSIDSPITRNARGFSRGSIFSKSGELVASCAQEGLIRLWPEKK
;
A
#
# COMPACT_ATOMS: atom_id res chain seq x y z
N MET A 1 4.44 -19.82 -1.99
CA MET A 1 5.89 -19.63 -1.76
C MET A 1 6.34 -20.92 -1.10
N ASP A 2 7.09 -21.73 -1.83
CA ASP A 2 7.35 -23.12 -1.41
C ASP A 2 8.72 -23.27 -0.73
N LYS A 3 9.46 -22.17 -0.61
CA LYS A 3 10.78 -22.10 0.02
C LYS A 3 10.78 -21.10 1.18
N PRO A 4 11.44 -21.43 2.31
CA PRO A 4 11.58 -20.52 3.44
C PRO A 4 12.41 -19.29 3.05
N ILE A 5 12.15 -18.16 3.72
CA ILE A 5 12.96 -16.94 3.61
C ILE A 5 13.81 -16.83 4.87
N ILE A 6 15.12 -16.65 4.71
CA ILE A 6 16.06 -16.44 5.82
C ILE A 6 16.31 -14.95 5.96
N PHE A 7 16.11 -14.40 7.15
CA PHE A 7 16.42 -12.99 7.44
C PHE A 7 17.73 -12.90 8.24
N THR A 8 18.71 -12.18 7.70
CA THR A 8 19.94 -11.83 8.43
C THR A 8 19.86 -10.38 8.89
N VAL A 9 20.35 -10.11 10.09
CA VAL A 9 20.24 -8.79 10.73
C VAL A 9 21.60 -8.30 11.22
N ASP A 10 22.07 -7.20 10.64
CA ASP A 10 23.30 -6.52 11.04
C ASP A 10 22.98 -5.38 12.00
N ARG A 11 23.70 -5.32 13.12
CA ARG A 11 23.60 -4.24 14.11
C ARG A 11 24.52 -3.08 13.72
N ILE A 12 24.00 -2.16 12.90
CA ILE A 12 24.79 -1.03 12.36
C ILE A 12 25.17 -0.03 13.46
N ARG A 13 24.21 0.33 14.34
CA ARG A 13 24.44 1.32 15.41
C ARG A 13 23.56 1.07 16.62
N ASN A 14 24.10 1.29 17.81
CA ASN A 14 23.37 1.41 19.07
C ASN A 14 23.79 2.72 19.75
N GLY A 15 23.05 3.79 19.50
CA GLY A 15 23.24 5.09 20.15
C GLY A 15 22.42 5.20 21.44
N LYS A 16 22.48 6.38 22.07
CA LYS A 16 21.70 6.67 23.29
C LYS A 16 20.19 6.75 23.01
N SER A 17 19.79 7.41 21.92
CA SER A 17 18.38 7.54 21.52
C SER A 17 18.01 6.69 20.31
N PHE A 18 18.95 6.46 19.39
CA PHE A 18 18.67 5.81 18.11
C PHE A 18 19.44 4.51 17.90
N THR A 19 18.77 3.53 17.32
CA THR A 19 19.31 2.23 16.97
C THR A 19 19.05 1.94 15.50
N THR A 20 20.04 1.41 14.79
CA THR A 20 19.93 1.11 13.35
C THR A 20 20.25 -0.35 13.09
N ARG A 21 19.43 -0.99 12.25
CA ARG A 21 19.59 -2.37 11.77
C ARG A 21 19.57 -2.38 10.26
N ASN A 22 20.39 -3.23 9.65
CA ASN A 22 20.21 -3.63 8.26
C ASN A 22 19.69 -5.06 8.24
N VAL A 23 18.70 -5.33 7.41
CA VAL A 23 18.12 -6.67 7.23
C VAL A 23 18.28 -7.09 5.79
N LYS A 24 18.68 -8.33 5.55
CA LYS A 24 18.62 -8.97 4.23
C LYS A 24 17.70 -10.18 4.30
N ALA A 25 16.82 -10.31 3.33
CA ALA A 25 16.03 -11.52 3.11
C ALA A 25 16.69 -12.36 2.02
N LEU A 26 16.91 -13.64 2.31
CA LEU A 26 17.63 -14.57 1.45
C LEU A 26 16.72 -15.74 1.06
N GLN A 27 16.78 -16.16 -0.20
CA GLN A 27 16.26 -17.43 -0.70
C GLN A 27 17.32 -18.10 -1.55
N ASP A 28 17.58 -19.39 -1.31
CA ASP A 28 18.64 -20.16 -1.98
C ASP A 28 20.04 -19.49 -1.93
N GLY A 29 20.31 -18.72 -0.87
CA GLY A 29 21.58 -17.99 -0.69
C GLY A 29 21.63 -16.62 -1.38
N GLU A 30 20.65 -16.28 -2.22
CA GLU A 30 20.58 -15.02 -2.94
C GLU A 30 19.71 -13.99 -2.22
N ALA A 31 20.12 -12.73 -2.24
CA ALA A 31 19.35 -11.63 -1.66
C ALA A 31 18.15 -11.28 -2.54
N ILE A 32 16.96 -11.39 -1.96
CA ILE A 32 15.69 -11.05 -2.62
C ILE A 32 15.13 -9.70 -2.15
N PHE A 33 15.59 -9.22 -0.99
CA PHE A 33 15.19 -7.95 -0.40
C PHE A 33 16.24 -7.48 0.62
N SER A 34 16.38 -6.17 0.77
CA SER A 34 17.20 -5.59 1.83
C SER A 34 16.56 -4.29 2.33
N CYS A 35 16.66 -4.01 3.62
CA CYS A 35 16.24 -2.74 4.17
C CYS A 35 17.16 -2.25 5.29
N SER A 36 17.07 -0.95 5.58
CA SER A 36 17.60 -0.34 6.79
C SER A 36 16.44 0.14 7.65
N ILE A 37 16.50 -0.16 8.95
CA ILE A 37 15.44 0.16 9.90
C ILE A 37 16.06 0.97 11.04
N SER A 38 15.46 2.11 11.34
CA SER A 38 15.84 2.98 12.46
C SER A 38 14.77 2.94 13.54
N PHE A 39 15.21 2.81 14.79
CA PHE A 39 14.37 2.80 15.98
C PHE A 39 14.79 3.94 16.89
N GLN A 40 13.81 4.54 17.57
CA GLN A 40 14.01 5.54 18.61
C GLN A 40 13.22 5.13 19.86
N LYS A 41 13.70 5.53 21.04
CA LYS A 41 12.88 5.51 22.27
C LYS A 41 11.80 6.61 22.21
N ASP A 42 10.72 6.44 22.97
CA ASP A 42 9.69 7.47 23.13
C ASP A 42 10.30 8.74 23.77
N GLU A 43 10.07 9.91 23.15
CA GLU A 43 10.52 11.23 23.62
C GLU A 43 9.50 12.30 23.19
N ASP A 44 9.28 13.31 24.05
CA ASP A 44 8.47 14.49 23.71
C ASP A 44 9.24 15.45 22.78
N GLY A 45 8.51 16.28 22.02
CA GLY A 45 9.13 17.20 21.06
C GLY A 45 8.21 18.31 20.54
N LEU A 46 8.65 18.97 19.47
CA LEU A 46 7.84 19.94 18.73
C LEU A 46 6.93 19.22 17.74
N GLU A 47 5.70 19.69 17.58
CA GLU A 47 4.66 18.98 16.83
C GLU A 47 4.00 19.88 15.77
N HIS A 48 3.79 19.31 14.59
CA HIS A 48 2.87 19.79 13.56
C HIS A 48 2.49 18.59 12.68
N GLU A 49 1.32 18.63 12.04
CA GLU A 49 0.92 17.65 11.03
C GLU A 49 0.07 18.32 9.95
N ILE A 50 -0.02 17.67 8.79
CA ILE A 50 -0.97 18.08 7.76
C ILE A 50 -2.37 17.57 8.13
N SER A 51 -3.41 18.27 7.69
CA SER A 51 -4.78 17.81 7.86
C SER A 51 -5.10 16.64 6.91
N ILE A 52 -5.94 15.73 7.38
CA ILE A 52 -6.60 14.73 6.53
C ILE A 52 -7.33 15.43 5.35
N PRO A 53 -7.27 14.89 4.12
CA PRO A 53 -8.00 15.46 2.99
C PRO A 53 -9.52 15.35 3.19
N ASP A 54 -10.25 16.27 2.56
CA ASP A 54 -11.72 16.26 2.53
C ASP A 54 -12.21 15.19 1.54
N VAL A 55 -12.62 14.03 2.08
CA VAL A 55 -13.15 12.89 1.33
C VAL A 55 -14.38 12.33 2.05
N PRO A 56 -15.31 11.67 1.34
CA PRO A 56 -16.48 11.05 1.98
C PRO A 56 -16.10 10.08 3.10
N ALA A 57 -16.97 9.97 4.10
CA ALA A 57 -16.79 9.03 5.19
C ALA A 57 -16.84 7.58 4.68
N PRO A 58 -16.16 6.62 5.34
CA PRO A 58 -16.17 5.24 4.88
C PRO A 58 -17.59 4.66 4.81
N GLU A 59 -18.50 5.09 5.70
CA GLU A 59 -19.90 4.64 5.74
C GLU A 59 -20.71 5.01 4.48
N GLU A 60 -20.28 6.02 3.71
CA GLU A 60 -20.91 6.47 2.46
C GLU A 60 -20.39 5.72 1.22
N LEU A 61 -19.32 4.95 1.38
CA LEU A 61 -18.60 4.30 0.29
C LEU A 61 -18.92 2.80 0.23
N LYS A 62 -18.84 2.24 -0.98
CA LYS A 62 -18.96 0.80 -1.21
C LYS A 62 -17.66 0.08 -0.90
N ASP A 63 -17.77 -1.16 -0.43
CA ASP A 63 -16.63 -2.05 -0.30
C ASP A 63 -16.07 -2.42 -1.70
N GLU A 64 -14.75 -2.59 -1.80
CA GLU A 64 -14.07 -2.93 -3.05
C GLU A 64 -14.58 -4.23 -3.65
N ILE A 65 -14.89 -5.24 -2.83
CA ILE A 65 -15.43 -6.52 -3.33
C ILE A 65 -16.84 -6.30 -3.91
N GLU A 66 -17.68 -5.51 -3.25
CA GLU A 66 -19.00 -5.14 -3.78
C GLU A 66 -18.88 -4.44 -5.15
N ILE A 67 -17.95 -3.49 -5.28
CA ILE A 67 -17.67 -2.81 -6.56
C ILE A 67 -17.26 -3.82 -7.64
N ARG A 68 -16.35 -4.73 -7.32
CA ARG A 68 -15.86 -5.76 -8.26
C ARG A 68 -16.96 -6.72 -8.68
N GLU A 69 -17.83 -7.15 -7.76
CA GLU A 69 -18.99 -7.99 -8.09
C GLU A 69 -19.98 -7.29 -9.02
N ILE A 70 -20.25 -6.00 -8.81
CA ILE A 70 -21.09 -5.19 -9.69
C ILE A 70 -20.50 -5.14 -11.11
N ILE A 71 -19.18 -4.97 -11.23
CA ILE A 71 -18.48 -4.95 -12.52
C ILE A 71 -18.63 -6.30 -13.25
N LEU A 72 -18.38 -7.42 -12.57
CA LEU A 72 -18.51 -8.75 -13.18
C LEU A 72 -19.95 -9.02 -13.65
N LYS A 73 -20.95 -8.66 -12.84
CA LYS A 73 -22.37 -8.75 -13.22
C LYS A 73 -22.69 -7.92 -14.46
N LYS A 74 -22.18 -6.67 -14.53
CA LYS A 74 -22.37 -5.78 -15.68
C LYS A 74 -21.74 -6.35 -16.96
N LEU A 75 -20.62 -7.03 -16.84
CA LEU A 75 -19.91 -7.65 -17.96
C LEU A 75 -20.37 -9.07 -18.28
N ASN A 76 -21.35 -9.60 -17.53
CA ASN A 76 -21.84 -10.97 -17.64
C ASN A 76 -20.72 -12.03 -17.55
N ILE A 77 -19.76 -11.80 -16.64
CA ILE A 77 -18.66 -12.72 -16.33
C ILE A 77 -19.00 -13.48 -15.04
N ASP A 78 -18.90 -14.81 -15.04
CA ASP A 78 -19.08 -15.59 -13.80
C ASP A 78 -17.90 -15.33 -12.85
N SER A 79 -18.23 -15.03 -11.60
CA SER A 79 -17.30 -14.96 -10.47
C SER A 79 -16.30 -16.11 -10.41
N LYS A 80 -16.71 -17.33 -10.80
CA LYS A 80 -15.87 -18.54 -10.80
C LYS A 80 -14.72 -18.48 -11.80
N ASP A 81 -14.86 -17.69 -12.86
CA ASP A 81 -13.84 -17.52 -13.89
C ASP A 81 -12.78 -16.48 -13.48
N MET A 82 -13.06 -15.69 -12.43
CA MET A 82 -12.19 -14.61 -11.95
C MET A 82 -11.91 -14.71 -10.43
N PRO A 83 -11.44 -15.86 -9.91
CA PRO A 83 -11.28 -16.08 -8.45
C PRO A 83 -10.26 -15.13 -7.81
N MET A 84 -9.22 -14.73 -8.55
CA MET A 84 -8.24 -13.76 -8.06
C MET A 84 -8.79 -12.33 -8.00
N PHE A 85 -9.77 -11.99 -8.85
CA PHE A 85 -10.40 -10.67 -8.86
C PHE A 85 -11.31 -10.48 -7.64
N LEU A 86 -11.96 -11.53 -7.16
CA LEU A 86 -12.81 -11.51 -5.96
C LEU A 86 -12.14 -12.08 -4.71
N ARG A 87 -10.81 -12.22 -4.73
CA ARG A 87 -10.06 -12.78 -3.59
C ARG A 87 -10.33 -11.94 -2.34
N GLN A 88 -10.91 -12.58 -1.33
CA GLN A 88 -11.07 -11.96 -0.01
C GLN A 88 -9.71 -11.66 0.61
N ARG A 89 -9.65 -10.53 1.32
CA ARG A 89 -8.49 -10.08 2.08
C ARG A 89 -8.86 -9.97 3.55
N GLU A 90 -7.84 -9.98 4.39
CA GLU A 90 -7.82 -9.67 5.82
C GLU A 90 -8.21 -8.22 6.16
N ILE A 91 -8.45 -7.40 5.13
CA ILE A 91 -8.93 -6.02 5.24
C ILE A 91 -10.20 -5.82 4.43
N GLU A 92 -11.01 -4.87 4.90
CA GLU A 92 -12.03 -4.18 4.14
C GLU A 92 -11.42 -2.92 3.53
N MET A 93 -11.76 -2.63 2.26
CA MET A 93 -11.27 -1.44 1.58
C MET A 93 -12.44 -0.72 0.91
N ARG A 94 -12.54 0.57 1.14
CA ARG A 94 -13.55 1.43 0.53
C ARG A 94 -12.85 2.54 -0.25
N PRO A 95 -12.62 2.37 -1.56
CA PRO A 95 -11.97 3.37 -2.38
C PRO A 95 -12.88 4.58 -2.60
N VAL A 96 -12.30 5.79 -2.55
CA VAL A 96 -13.01 7.03 -2.88
C VAL A 96 -13.08 7.20 -4.40
N GLU A 97 -11.94 7.08 -5.08
CA GLU A 97 -11.89 7.11 -6.54
C GLU A 97 -12.03 5.70 -7.13
N ILE A 98 -13.12 5.48 -7.86
CA ILE A 98 -13.43 4.21 -8.52
C ILE A 98 -12.90 4.23 -9.96
N GLN A 99 -12.16 3.18 -10.34
CA GLN A 99 -11.68 2.95 -11.70
C GLN A 99 -12.38 1.73 -12.30
N ASP A 100 -12.69 1.77 -13.59
CA ASP A 100 -13.05 0.58 -14.35
C ASP A 100 -11.80 -0.30 -14.56
N TYR A 101 -11.85 -1.56 -14.12
CA TYR A 101 -10.71 -2.45 -14.23
C TYR A 101 -10.50 -3.00 -15.66
N PHE A 102 -11.57 -3.12 -16.45
CA PHE A 102 -11.53 -3.70 -17.80
C PHE A 102 -11.32 -2.66 -18.89
N GLU A 103 -11.77 -1.42 -18.63
CA GLU A 103 -11.53 -0.26 -19.49
C GLU A 103 -10.83 0.87 -18.70
N PRO A 104 -9.58 0.67 -18.23
CA PRO A 104 -8.90 1.67 -17.42
C PRO A 104 -8.67 2.95 -18.24
N LYS A 105 -9.18 4.06 -17.70
CA LYS A 105 -8.92 5.41 -18.23
C LYS A 105 -7.90 6.11 -17.35
N ARG A 106 -7.25 7.13 -17.92
CA ARG A 106 -6.42 8.05 -17.15
C ARG A 106 -7.28 8.74 -16.10
N MET A 107 -6.79 8.73 -14.86
CA MET A 107 -7.40 9.40 -13.73
C MET A 107 -6.47 10.48 -13.18
N PRO A 108 -6.95 11.37 -12.30
CA PRO A 108 -6.06 12.21 -11.51
C PRO A 108 -4.98 11.37 -10.80
N PRO A 109 -3.78 11.91 -10.59
CA PRO A 109 -2.65 11.16 -10.04
C PRO A 109 -2.74 11.05 -8.51
N TYR A 110 -3.91 10.72 -7.99
CA TYR A 110 -4.15 10.48 -6.57
C TYR A 110 -5.16 9.35 -6.38
N LYS A 111 -5.11 8.71 -5.22
CA LYS A 111 -6.05 7.67 -4.81
C LYS A 111 -6.20 7.67 -3.29
N ASN A 112 -7.43 7.72 -2.83
CA ASN A 112 -7.81 7.68 -1.44
C ASN A 112 -8.59 6.39 -1.18
N THR A 113 -8.24 5.70 -0.09
CA THR A 113 -8.92 4.45 0.28
C THR A 113 -9.02 4.35 1.79
N TRP A 114 -10.24 4.20 2.28
CA TRP A 114 -10.48 3.83 3.67
C TRP A 114 -10.21 2.34 3.84
N ILE A 115 -9.47 1.98 4.88
CA ILE A 115 -9.08 0.60 5.16
C ILE A 115 -9.43 0.27 6.61
N LYS A 116 -9.94 -0.94 6.84
CA LYS A 116 -10.21 -1.48 8.17
C LYS A 116 -9.89 -2.98 8.22
N PRO A 117 -9.22 -3.49 9.25
CA PRO A 117 -8.99 -4.93 9.41
C PRO A 117 -10.30 -5.70 9.59
N LYS A 118 -10.38 -6.89 8.98
CA LYS A 118 -11.44 -7.86 9.24
C LYS A 118 -11.07 -8.70 10.46
N GLY A 119 -11.13 -8.07 11.63
CA GLY A 119 -10.76 -8.69 12.91
C GLY A 119 -10.13 -7.69 13.85
N ILE A 120 -9.62 -8.19 14.98
CA ILE A 120 -8.93 -7.38 15.97
C ILE A 120 -7.43 -7.63 15.85
N ILE A 121 -6.66 -6.57 15.66
CA ILE A 121 -5.21 -6.58 15.71
C ILE A 121 -4.77 -6.38 17.16
N PRO A 122 -3.87 -7.22 17.69
CA PRO A 122 -3.28 -7.03 19.00
C PRO A 122 -2.75 -5.60 19.22
N HIS A 123 -2.90 -5.04 20.42
CA HIS A 123 -2.42 -3.69 20.74
C HIS A 123 -0.88 -3.56 20.83
N ASP A 124 -0.15 -4.67 20.68
CA ASP A 124 1.30 -4.67 20.58
C ASP A 124 1.75 -3.83 19.37
N GLN A 125 2.59 -2.81 19.63
CA GLN A 125 3.00 -1.86 18.60
C GLN A 125 3.86 -2.51 17.50
N VAL A 126 4.61 -3.58 17.78
CA VAL A 126 5.36 -4.31 16.75
C VAL A 126 4.38 -5.00 15.80
N ILE A 127 3.31 -5.60 16.33
CA ILE A 127 2.27 -6.24 15.50
C ILE A 127 1.49 -5.19 14.70
N GLN A 128 1.10 -4.08 15.31
CA GLN A 128 0.41 -2.97 14.63
C GLN A 128 1.27 -2.38 13.50
N GLN A 129 2.55 -2.12 13.75
CA GLN A 129 3.49 -1.60 12.75
C GLN A 129 3.76 -2.61 11.64
N ALA A 130 3.92 -3.90 11.97
CA ALA A 130 4.10 -4.96 10.99
C ALA A 130 2.87 -5.11 10.08
N PHE A 131 1.67 -5.02 10.65
CA PHE A 131 0.44 -5.01 9.87
C PHE A 131 0.37 -3.79 8.97
N LEU A 132 0.64 -2.58 9.48
CA LEU A 132 0.60 -1.38 8.65
C LEU A 132 1.63 -1.42 7.53
N LEU A 133 2.85 -1.92 7.79
CA LEU A 133 3.89 -2.11 6.78
C LEU A 133 3.46 -3.13 5.71
N TYR A 134 2.74 -4.17 6.09
CA TYR A 134 2.17 -5.13 5.13
C TYR A 134 1.08 -4.47 4.26
N ILE A 135 0.20 -3.68 4.86
CA ILE A 135 -0.86 -2.97 4.14
C ILE A 135 -0.33 -1.79 3.32
N SER A 136 0.76 -1.13 3.73
CA SER A 136 1.26 0.08 3.06
C SER A 136 1.74 -0.19 1.63
N ASP A 137 2.21 -1.40 1.32
CA ASP A 137 2.57 -1.81 -0.05
C ASP A 137 1.33 -2.23 -0.88
N MET A 138 0.17 -2.43 -0.24
CA MET A 138 -1.08 -2.72 -0.96
C MET A 138 -1.63 -1.48 -1.66
N GLY A 139 -1.28 -1.35 -2.94
CA GLY A 139 -1.88 -0.34 -3.81
C GLY A 139 -1.21 1.03 -3.78
N LEU A 140 -0.03 1.16 -3.15
CA LEU A 140 0.73 2.41 -3.16
C LEU A 140 1.07 2.86 -4.59
N ILE A 141 1.47 1.95 -5.47
CA ILE A 141 1.75 2.26 -6.88
C ILE A 141 0.48 2.53 -7.71
N ALA A 142 -0.71 2.36 -7.14
CA ALA A 142 -1.96 2.49 -7.89
C ALA A 142 -2.19 3.92 -8.38
N ALA A 143 -1.83 4.96 -7.62
CA ALA A 143 -1.97 6.35 -8.08
C ALA A 143 -1.15 6.61 -9.37
N ALA A 144 0.07 6.07 -9.43
CA ALA A 144 0.91 6.15 -10.62
C ALA A 144 0.30 5.39 -11.80
N ASN A 145 -0.13 4.14 -11.60
CA ASN A 145 -0.80 3.32 -12.63
C ASN A 145 -2.08 4.01 -13.17
N ASN A 146 -2.93 4.50 -12.28
CA ASN A 146 -4.19 5.15 -12.62
C ASN A 146 -3.97 6.43 -13.44
N SER A 147 -2.91 7.19 -13.14
CA SER A 147 -2.58 8.43 -13.87
C SER A 147 -2.28 8.22 -15.36
N VAL A 148 -1.80 7.02 -15.72
CA VAL A 148 -1.49 6.63 -17.10
C VAL A 148 -2.49 5.64 -17.70
N GLY A 149 -3.57 5.34 -16.98
CA GLY A 149 -4.69 4.52 -17.48
C GLY A 149 -4.35 3.04 -17.61
N VAL A 150 -3.56 2.49 -16.68
CA VAL A 150 -3.25 1.05 -16.63
C VAL A 150 -3.56 0.48 -15.26
N ASN A 151 -3.73 -0.83 -15.19
CA ASN A 151 -3.91 -1.59 -13.95
C ASN A 151 -3.44 -3.04 -14.14
N PHE A 152 -3.62 -3.89 -13.11
CA PHE A 152 -3.16 -5.29 -13.13
C PHE A 152 -3.83 -6.20 -14.17
N LEU A 153 -4.95 -5.78 -14.80
CA LEU A 153 -5.59 -6.49 -15.91
C LEU A 153 -5.10 -6.00 -17.29
N THR A 154 -4.33 -4.92 -17.34
CA THR A 154 -3.82 -4.38 -18.60
C THR A 154 -2.86 -5.38 -19.26
N LYS A 155 -3.18 -5.79 -20.48
CA LYS A 155 -2.34 -6.71 -21.26
C LYS A 155 -0.93 -6.15 -21.45
N ASN A 156 0.07 -7.03 -21.41
CA ASN A 156 1.48 -6.70 -21.60
C ASN A 156 2.06 -5.70 -20.58
N LEU A 157 1.36 -5.42 -19.48
CA LEU A 157 1.88 -4.62 -18.38
C LEU A 157 2.80 -5.48 -17.50
N GLN A 158 4.04 -5.03 -17.34
CA GLN A 158 4.94 -5.48 -16.29
C GLN A 158 4.97 -4.42 -15.19
N ASN A 159 4.52 -4.83 -14.00
CA ASN A 159 4.54 -4.00 -12.80
C ASN A 159 5.34 -4.69 -11.69
N ALA A 160 6.18 -3.94 -10.98
CA ALA A 160 6.97 -4.45 -9.86
C ALA A 160 7.35 -3.31 -8.92
N SER A 161 7.29 -3.53 -7.61
CA SER A 161 7.88 -2.62 -6.62
C SER A 161 9.41 -2.63 -6.75
N LEU A 162 10.03 -1.45 -6.74
CA LEU A 162 11.49 -1.31 -6.78
C LEU A 162 12.06 -1.02 -5.39
N ASP A 163 11.38 -0.18 -4.64
CA ASP A 163 11.67 0.13 -3.25
C ASP A 163 10.37 0.33 -2.45
N HIS A 164 10.51 0.54 -1.14
CA HIS A 164 9.46 0.98 -0.25
C HIS A 164 10.09 1.64 0.97
N ALA A 165 9.55 2.78 1.39
CA ALA A 165 9.94 3.44 2.62
C ALA A 165 8.70 3.82 3.42
N ILE A 166 8.75 3.63 4.73
CA ILE A 166 7.70 4.01 5.68
C ILE A 166 8.32 4.76 6.86
N TRP A 167 7.59 5.75 7.35
CA TRP A 167 7.87 6.47 8.58
C TRP A 167 6.64 6.41 9.48
N PHE A 168 6.83 5.93 10.71
CA PHE A 168 5.79 5.89 11.73
C PHE A 168 5.92 7.12 12.62
N HIS A 169 4.84 7.88 12.75
CA HIS A 169 4.85 9.18 13.43
C HIS A 169 4.20 9.12 14.81
N LYS A 170 3.20 8.24 14.97
CA LYS A 170 2.40 8.07 16.19
C LYS A 170 2.24 6.60 16.54
N LYS A 171 1.85 6.31 17.79
CA LYS A 171 1.41 4.97 18.19
C LYS A 171 0.17 4.59 17.40
N LEU A 172 0.12 3.34 16.97
CA LEU A 172 -0.90 2.83 16.07
C LEU A 172 -2.01 2.13 16.86
N ASP A 173 -3.25 2.41 16.47
CA ASP A 173 -4.42 1.58 16.74
C ASP A 173 -5.23 1.45 15.45
N LEU A 174 -5.02 0.33 14.75
CA LEU A 174 -5.60 0.08 13.43
C LEU A 174 -6.92 -0.69 13.51
N ASN A 175 -7.51 -0.86 14.71
CA ASN A 175 -8.77 -1.60 14.88
C ASN A 175 -10.02 -0.83 14.41
N ASP A 176 -9.86 0.45 14.06
CA ASP A 176 -10.89 1.21 13.35
C ASP A 176 -10.42 1.63 11.96
N TRP A 177 -11.26 2.34 11.22
CA TRP A 177 -10.93 2.89 9.92
C TRP A 177 -9.69 3.77 9.96
N PHE A 178 -8.86 3.64 8.94
CA PHE A 178 -7.80 4.60 8.63
C PHE A 178 -7.84 4.94 7.15
N LEU A 179 -7.53 6.18 6.81
CA LEU A 179 -7.48 6.66 5.44
C LEU A 179 -6.06 6.51 4.90
N TYR A 180 -5.91 5.82 3.79
CA TYR A 180 -4.68 5.83 3.00
C TYR A 180 -4.85 6.79 1.82
N SER A 181 -4.25 7.97 1.94
CA SER A 181 -4.24 9.02 0.91
C SER A 181 -2.95 8.96 0.12
N ILE A 182 -3.02 8.63 -1.17
CA ILE A 182 -1.87 8.42 -2.04
C ILE A 182 -1.87 9.46 -3.16
N ASP A 183 -0.70 10.02 -3.46
CA ASP A 183 -0.47 10.85 -4.65
C ASP A 183 0.72 10.34 -5.48
N SER A 184 0.71 10.62 -6.79
CA SER A 184 1.80 10.29 -7.71
C SER A 184 2.31 11.54 -8.43
N PRO A 185 3.42 12.14 -7.98
CA PRO A 185 3.98 13.32 -8.62
C PRO A 185 4.42 13.08 -10.07
N ILE A 186 4.81 11.85 -10.42
CA ILE A 186 5.35 11.53 -11.73
C ILE A 186 5.22 10.05 -12.09
N THR A 187 4.90 9.80 -13.36
CA THR A 187 5.12 8.51 -14.03
C THR A 187 5.89 8.78 -15.32
N ARG A 188 7.12 8.28 -15.42
CA ARG A 188 8.02 8.51 -16.56
C ARG A 188 9.11 7.43 -16.62
N ASN A 189 9.66 7.20 -17.81
CA ASN A 189 10.80 6.29 -18.03
C ASN A 189 10.54 4.87 -17.50
N ALA A 190 9.33 4.37 -17.76
CA ALA A 190 8.82 3.09 -17.31
C ALA A 190 8.78 2.92 -15.78
N ARG A 191 8.67 4.01 -15.02
CA ARG A 191 8.54 4.01 -13.56
C ARG A 191 7.44 4.97 -13.12
N GLY A 192 6.83 4.64 -11.99
CA GLY A 192 5.91 5.51 -11.28
C GLY A 192 6.41 5.75 -9.87
N PHE A 193 6.35 6.99 -9.41
CA PHE A 193 6.62 7.33 -8.01
C PHE A 193 5.32 7.69 -7.32
N SER A 194 5.08 7.11 -6.15
CA SER A 194 3.90 7.38 -5.32
C SER A 194 4.31 7.66 -3.88
N ARG A 195 3.57 8.56 -3.24
CA ARG A 195 3.70 8.90 -1.81
C ARG A 195 2.38 8.63 -1.13
N GLY A 196 2.43 8.21 0.12
CA GLY A 196 1.26 7.88 0.90
C GLY A 196 1.26 8.61 2.25
N SER A 197 0.11 9.13 2.63
CA SER A 197 -0.18 9.66 3.97
C SER A 197 -1.28 8.80 4.58
N ILE A 198 -1.03 8.29 5.79
CA ILE A 198 -1.95 7.39 6.49
C ILE A 198 -2.52 8.14 7.68
N PHE A 199 -3.83 8.30 7.72
CA PHE A 199 -4.55 9.02 8.75
C PHE A 199 -5.43 8.08 9.56
N SER A 200 -5.52 8.26 10.87
CA SER A 200 -6.55 7.60 11.69
C SER A 200 -7.97 8.09 11.31
N LYS A 201 -9.01 7.41 11.80
CA LYS A 201 -10.40 7.90 11.66
C LYS A 201 -10.60 9.30 12.24
N SER A 202 -9.86 9.65 13.29
CA SER A 202 -9.89 10.99 13.92
C SER A 202 -9.15 12.06 13.10
N GLY A 203 -8.44 11.69 12.04
CA GLY A 203 -7.73 12.62 11.16
C GLY A 203 -6.26 12.86 11.52
N GLU A 204 -5.69 12.08 12.44
CA GLU A 204 -4.29 12.20 12.84
C GLU A 204 -3.37 11.50 11.84
N LEU A 205 -2.27 12.12 11.44
CA LEU A 205 -1.28 11.53 10.54
C LEU A 205 -0.41 10.53 11.31
N VAL A 206 -0.70 9.23 11.14
CA VAL A 206 -0.03 8.16 11.90
C VAL A 206 1.22 7.62 11.20
N ALA A 207 1.27 7.67 9.87
CA ALA A 207 2.42 7.22 9.09
C ALA A 207 2.49 7.89 7.71
N SER A 208 3.66 7.81 7.08
CA SER A 208 3.87 8.21 5.69
C SER A 208 4.70 7.19 4.95
N CYS A 209 4.44 7.03 3.65
CA CYS A 209 5.10 6.06 2.79
C CYS A 209 5.59 6.70 1.48
N ALA A 210 6.59 6.08 0.86
CA ALA A 210 7.02 6.40 -0.50
C ALA A 210 7.49 5.14 -1.22
N GLN A 211 7.24 5.07 -2.52
CA GLN A 211 7.61 3.93 -3.36
C GLN A 211 7.75 4.32 -4.82
N GLU A 212 8.82 3.85 -5.45
CA GLU A 212 8.95 3.76 -6.89
C GLU A 212 8.64 2.32 -7.35
N GLY A 213 7.88 2.22 -8.44
CA GLY A 213 7.56 0.95 -9.08
C GLY A 213 7.87 0.98 -10.57
N LEU A 214 8.25 -0.16 -11.11
CA LEU A 214 8.29 -0.39 -12.55
C LEU A 214 6.86 -0.35 -13.11
N ILE A 215 6.65 0.44 -14.14
CA ILE A 215 5.42 0.51 -14.93
C ILE A 215 5.83 0.43 -16.39
N ARG A 216 5.89 -0.78 -16.94
CA ARG A 216 6.36 -1.04 -18.31
C ARG A 216 5.30 -1.73 -19.13
N LEU A 217 4.91 -1.12 -20.24
CA LEU A 217 4.12 -1.80 -21.28
C LEU A 217 5.07 -2.40 -22.31
N TRP A 218 5.00 -3.71 -22.48
CA TRP A 218 5.69 -4.39 -23.55
C TRP A 218 4.94 -4.21 -24.87
N PRO A 219 5.63 -4.04 -26.00
CA PRO A 219 5.00 -4.09 -27.31
C PRO A 219 4.30 -5.44 -27.50
N GLU A 220 3.15 -5.45 -28.16
CA GLU A 220 2.57 -6.71 -28.63
C GLU A 220 3.57 -7.39 -29.57
N LYS A 221 3.84 -8.68 -29.33
CA LYS A 221 4.57 -9.49 -30.30
C LYS A 221 3.69 -9.55 -31.55
N LYS A 222 4.19 -9.01 -32.67
CA LYS A 222 3.60 -9.19 -34.00
C LYS A 222 3.49 -10.67 -34.35
#